data_AF-A0ABC8UK31-F1
#
_entry.id   AF-A0ABC8UK31-F1
#
_cell.length_a   1.000
_cell.length_b   1.000
_cell.length_c   1.000
_cell.angle_alpha   90.00
_cell.angle_beta   90.00
_cell.angle_gamma   90.00
#
_symmetry.space_group_name_H-M   'P 1'
#
loop_
_entity.id
_entity.type
_entity.pdbx_description
1 polymer ?
#
loop_
_entity_poly.entity_id
_entity_poly.type
_entity_poly.pdbx_seq_one_letter_code
_entity_poly.pdbx_strand_id
1 'polypeptide(L)'
;MSSLKDSGIQGKYYLRIDPLGEGAKWRRSFGQEIYSPFLLAFTEQDGDKYTNFQVPTFSGMAPSYSLPDNIAMITLQELEDGKVLLRLAHLYEIGEDKDLSVMTNVELKNLFPDKKINKVTEMSLSANQEREEMEKKRLVWKVEGSNNEETNVLRGGPVDPTKLVVELTPMEIRTFIIEFSYKWSTTAR
;
A
#
# COMPACT_ATOMS: atom_id res chain seq x y z
N MET A 1 26.50 -9.34 -44.36
CA MET A 1 26.01 -8.04 -43.85
C MET A 1 24.71 -8.32 -43.09
N SER A 2 24.79 -8.54 -41.79
CA SER A 2 23.63 -8.83 -40.94
C SER A 2 22.89 -7.53 -40.65
N SER A 3 21.70 -7.38 -41.22
CA SER A 3 20.81 -6.25 -40.94
C SER A 3 20.29 -6.38 -39.51
N LEU A 4 20.70 -5.45 -38.64
CA LEU A 4 20.11 -5.26 -37.32
C LEU A 4 18.69 -4.72 -37.54
N LYS A 5 17.67 -5.53 -37.21
CA LYS A 5 16.28 -5.05 -37.14
C LYS A 5 16.12 -4.21 -35.87
N ASP A 6 15.87 -2.91 -36.04
CA ASP A 6 15.45 -2.06 -34.93
C ASP A 6 14.09 -2.54 -34.38
N SER A 7 13.99 -2.60 -33.06
CA SER A 7 12.76 -2.96 -32.35
C SER A 7 11.86 -1.73 -32.26
N GLY A 8 10.61 -1.85 -32.73
CA GLY A 8 9.60 -0.81 -32.57
C GLY A 8 9.12 -0.74 -31.13
N ILE A 9 9.27 0.41 -30.48
CA ILE A 9 8.75 0.66 -29.14
C ILE A 9 7.36 1.31 -29.27
N GLN A 10 6.35 0.68 -28.69
CA GLN A 10 5.00 1.25 -28.57
C GLN A 10 4.74 1.64 -27.11
N GLY A 11 4.29 2.87 -26.89
CA GLY A 11 3.97 3.42 -25.57
C GLY A 11 2.64 4.18 -25.57
N LYS A 12 2.16 4.53 -24.38
CA LYS A 12 0.97 5.36 -24.17
C LYS A 12 1.34 6.55 -23.29
N TYR A 13 0.81 7.72 -23.64
CA TYR A 13 0.92 8.93 -22.84
C TYR A 13 -0.48 9.44 -22.51
N TYR A 14 -0.61 10.03 -21.34
CA TYR A 14 -1.87 10.57 -20.84
C TYR A 14 -1.66 12.04 -20.51
N LEU A 15 -2.49 12.90 -21.09
CA LEU A 15 -2.47 14.34 -20.87
C LEU A 15 -3.84 14.79 -20.39
N ARG A 16 -3.87 15.63 -19.36
CA ARG A 16 -5.08 16.25 -18.83
C ARG A 16 -4.77 17.69 -18.43
N ILE A 17 -5.74 18.58 -18.66
CA ILE A 17 -5.67 19.99 -18.28
C ILE A 17 -6.72 20.20 -17.18
N ASP A 18 -6.27 20.54 -15.99
CA ASP A 18 -7.12 20.77 -14.82
C ASP A 18 -6.95 22.21 -14.30
N PRO A 19 -7.96 22.75 -13.58
CA PRO A 19 -7.82 24.00 -12.85
C PRO A 19 -6.65 23.97 -11.84
N LEU A 20 -6.18 25.15 -11.48
CA LEU A 20 -5.10 25.29 -10.50
C LEU A 20 -5.50 24.62 -9.16
N GLY A 21 -4.70 23.67 -8.71
CA GLY A 21 -4.91 22.90 -7.48
C GLY A 21 -5.61 21.55 -7.65
N GLU A 22 -6.23 21.26 -8.79
CA GLU A 22 -7.01 20.03 -9.00
C GLU A 22 -6.22 18.91 -9.70
N GLY A 23 -5.14 19.28 -10.41
CA GLY A 23 -4.36 18.32 -11.21
C GLY A 23 -3.60 17.29 -10.38
N ALA A 24 -3.35 17.55 -9.09
CA ALA A 24 -2.66 16.62 -8.20
C ALA A 24 -3.43 15.31 -8.00
N LYS A 25 -4.73 15.44 -7.71
CA LYS A 25 -5.63 14.29 -7.54
C LYS A 25 -5.60 13.36 -8.74
N TRP A 26 -5.72 13.91 -9.94
CA TRP A 26 -5.65 13.09 -11.15
C TRP A 26 -4.27 12.43 -11.31
N ARG A 27 -3.16 13.18 -11.17
CA ARG A 27 -1.81 12.61 -11.31
C ARG A 27 -1.54 11.46 -10.35
N ARG A 28 -1.97 11.56 -9.09
CA ARG A 28 -1.71 10.54 -8.06
C ARG A 28 -2.60 9.31 -8.25
N SER A 29 -3.92 9.49 -8.28
CA SER A 29 -4.87 8.37 -8.38
C SER A 29 -4.74 7.65 -9.73
N PHE A 30 -4.73 8.39 -10.83
CA PHE A 30 -4.61 7.79 -12.16
C PHE A 30 -3.22 7.22 -12.42
N GLY A 31 -2.18 7.84 -11.85
CA GLY A 31 -0.82 7.28 -11.89
C GLY A 31 -0.74 5.89 -11.27
N GLN A 32 -1.46 5.68 -10.16
CA GLN A 32 -1.52 4.37 -9.50
C GLN A 32 -2.30 3.33 -10.32
N GLU A 33 -3.39 3.74 -11.00
CA GLU A 33 -4.13 2.86 -11.92
C GLU A 33 -3.26 2.41 -13.11
N ILE A 34 -2.42 3.31 -13.65
CA ILE A 34 -1.46 2.98 -14.71
C ILE A 34 -0.41 1.98 -14.20
N TYR A 35 0.08 2.19 -12.97
CA TYR A 35 1.08 1.30 -12.37
C TYR A 35 0.54 -0.10 -12.06
N SER A 36 -0.73 -0.21 -11.66
CA SER A 36 -1.40 -1.46 -11.28
C SER A 36 -2.70 -1.69 -12.06
N PRO A 37 -2.62 -2.05 -13.36
CA PRO A 37 -3.79 -2.32 -14.17
C PRO A 37 -4.47 -3.64 -13.74
N PHE A 38 -5.74 -3.80 -14.12
CA PHE A 38 -6.44 -5.08 -13.94
C PHE A 38 -5.73 -6.22 -14.69
N LEU A 39 -5.61 -7.36 -14.01
CA LEU A 39 -5.11 -8.58 -14.59
C LEU A 39 -6.27 -9.37 -15.19
N LEU A 40 -6.19 -9.65 -16.49
CA LEU A 40 -7.19 -10.44 -17.21
C LEU A 40 -6.73 -11.89 -17.28
N ALA A 41 -7.61 -12.81 -16.88
CA ALA A 41 -7.40 -14.25 -17.00
C ALA A 41 -8.52 -14.86 -17.86
N PHE A 42 -8.15 -15.76 -18.77
CA PHE A 42 -9.08 -16.43 -19.67
C PHE A 42 -8.96 -17.94 -19.48
N THR A 43 -10.09 -18.64 -19.50
CA THR A 43 -10.13 -20.11 -19.55
C THR A 43 -11.10 -20.53 -20.65
N GLU A 44 -10.76 -21.61 -21.33
CA GLU A 44 -11.67 -22.25 -22.28
C GLU A 44 -12.71 -23.06 -21.52
N GLN A 45 -13.94 -23.09 -22.04
CA GLN A 45 -15.03 -23.89 -21.52
C GLN A 45 -15.81 -24.49 -22.69
N ASP A 46 -15.81 -25.82 -22.78
CA ASP A 46 -16.67 -26.56 -23.73
C ASP A 46 -18.10 -26.65 -23.20
N GLY A 47 -19.06 -26.66 -24.14
CA GLY A 47 -20.48 -26.46 -23.85
C GLY A 47 -21.08 -27.31 -22.74
N ASP A 48 -21.43 -26.65 -21.63
CA ASP A 48 -22.65 -26.86 -20.83
C ASP A 48 -22.84 -25.71 -19.80
N LYS A 49 -24.10 -25.51 -19.38
CA LYS A 49 -24.71 -24.31 -18.77
C LYS A 49 -24.18 -23.79 -17.41
N TYR A 50 -23.07 -24.31 -16.89
CA TYR A 50 -22.56 -23.94 -15.56
C TYR A 50 -21.13 -23.44 -15.63
N THR A 51 -20.84 -22.26 -15.07
CA THR A 51 -19.48 -21.72 -14.96
C THR A 51 -18.64 -22.62 -14.05
N ASN A 52 -17.41 -22.99 -14.48
CA ASN A 52 -16.46 -23.72 -13.62
C ASN A 52 -16.09 -22.93 -12.33
N PHE A 53 -16.41 -21.64 -12.28
CA PHE A 53 -16.26 -20.79 -11.12
C PHE A 53 -17.55 -20.79 -10.30
N GLN A 54 -17.55 -21.50 -9.17
CA GLN A 54 -18.67 -21.49 -8.22
C GLN A 54 -18.80 -20.14 -7.48
N VAL A 55 -17.72 -19.38 -7.42
CA VAL A 55 -17.66 -18.06 -6.78
C VAL A 55 -17.15 -17.05 -7.81
N PRO A 56 -18.01 -16.15 -8.32
CA PRO A 56 -17.65 -15.21 -9.39
C PRO A 56 -16.84 -14.01 -8.88
N THR A 57 -16.82 -13.76 -7.57
CA THR A 57 -16.18 -12.59 -6.95
C THR A 57 -15.46 -12.97 -5.67
N PHE A 58 -14.26 -12.43 -5.48
CA PHE A 58 -13.48 -12.60 -4.27
C PHE A 58 -12.91 -11.25 -3.83
N SER A 59 -12.91 -11.01 -2.52
CA SER A 59 -12.21 -9.90 -1.88
C SER A 59 -11.44 -10.45 -0.69
N GLY A 60 -10.16 -10.10 -0.58
CA GLY A 60 -9.36 -10.40 0.61
C GLY A 60 -9.60 -9.44 1.77
N MET A 61 -10.31 -8.33 1.54
CA MET A 61 -10.67 -7.32 2.54
C MET A 61 -12.13 -7.47 2.99
N ALA A 62 -12.48 -6.85 4.12
CA ALA A 62 -13.81 -6.88 4.69
C ALA A 62 -14.87 -6.35 3.69
N PRO A 63 -16.11 -6.87 3.75
CA PRO A 63 -17.19 -6.39 2.88
C PRO A 63 -17.37 -4.88 3.00
N SER A 64 -17.45 -4.20 1.85
CA SER A 64 -17.60 -2.73 1.76
C SER A 64 -16.42 -1.92 2.29
N TYR A 65 -15.29 -2.54 2.64
CA TYR A 65 -14.06 -1.83 3.01
C TYR A 65 -13.18 -1.62 1.78
N SER A 66 -12.73 -0.38 1.59
CA SER A 66 -11.69 -0.01 0.63
C SER A 66 -10.61 0.78 1.35
N LEU A 67 -9.39 0.71 0.84
CA LEU A 67 -8.36 1.66 1.28
C LEU A 67 -8.82 3.09 0.98
N PRO A 68 -8.47 4.06 1.83
CA PRO A 68 -8.68 5.47 1.54
C PRO A 68 -7.99 5.89 0.24
N ASP A 69 -8.57 6.81 -0.52
CA ASP A 69 -8.10 7.22 -1.86
C ASP A 69 -6.68 7.82 -1.89
N ASN A 70 -6.18 8.26 -0.74
CA ASN A 70 -4.83 8.78 -0.55
C ASN A 70 -3.82 7.74 -0.07
N ILE A 71 -4.22 6.48 0.11
CA ILE A 71 -3.37 5.38 0.53
C ILE A 71 -3.29 4.30 -0.55
N ALA A 72 -2.07 3.85 -0.86
CA ALA A 72 -1.83 2.69 -1.70
C ALA A 72 -1.10 1.58 -0.93
N MET A 73 -1.52 0.33 -1.14
CA MET A 73 -0.75 -0.85 -0.76
C MET A 73 0.27 -1.16 -1.86
N ILE A 74 1.53 -0.82 -1.60
CA ILE A 74 2.63 -0.95 -2.57
C ILE A 74 3.41 -2.26 -2.42
N THR A 75 3.23 -2.96 -1.30
CA THR A 75 3.79 -4.31 -1.11
C THR A 75 2.85 -5.12 -0.24
N LEU A 76 2.53 -6.33 -0.70
CA LEU A 76 1.94 -7.40 0.09
C LEU A 76 2.65 -8.68 -0.32
N GLN A 77 3.49 -9.21 0.57
CA GLN A 77 4.35 -10.35 0.26
C GLN A 77 4.45 -11.31 1.44
N GLU A 78 4.31 -12.62 1.19
CA GLU A 78 4.62 -13.67 2.15
C GLU A 78 6.13 -13.90 2.24
N LEU A 79 6.65 -14.00 3.47
CA LEU A 79 8.05 -14.27 3.79
C LEU A 79 8.23 -15.78 4.07
N GLU A 80 9.47 -16.25 4.03
CA GLU A 80 9.80 -17.68 4.17
C GLU A 80 9.32 -18.32 5.50
N ASP A 81 9.19 -17.51 6.55
CA ASP A 81 8.72 -17.92 7.87
C ASP A 81 7.19 -17.83 8.04
N GLY A 82 6.46 -17.59 6.93
CA GLY A 82 5.01 -17.43 6.91
C GLY A 82 4.50 -16.09 7.45
N LYS A 83 5.40 -15.15 7.76
CA LYS A 83 5.03 -13.77 8.07
C LYS A 83 4.72 -13.01 6.79
N VAL A 84 4.04 -11.88 6.91
CA VAL A 84 3.67 -11.04 5.76
C VAL A 84 4.31 -9.67 5.88
N LEU A 85 4.99 -9.26 4.81
CA LEU A 85 5.50 -7.92 4.59
C LEU A 85 4.40 -7.05 3.95
N LEU A 86 3.99 -6.00 4.65
CA LEU A 86 3.03 -5.01 4.19
C LEU A 86 3.69 -3.64 4.10
N ARG A 87 3.53 -2.96 2.96
CA ARG A 87 3.88 -1.54 2.82
C ARG A 87 2.68 -0.72 2.36
N LEU A 88 2.39 0.32 3.15
CA LEU A 88 1.37 1.30 2.87
C LEU A 88 2.04 2.64 2.58
N ALA A 89 1.61 3.33 1.53
CA ALA A 89 2.14 4.62 1.12
C ALA A 89 1.03 5.65 1.03
N HIS A 90 1.27 6.82 1.63
CA HIS A 90 0.45 8.00 1.40
C HIS A 90 0.87 8.66 0.08
N LEU A 91 -0.07 8.80 -0.85
CA LEU A 91 0.23 9.21 -2.23
C LEU A 91 0.48 10.71 -2.40
N TYR A 92 -0.08 11.53 -1.52
CA TYR A 92 -0.08 12.99 -1.64
C TYR A 92 0.96 13.65 -0.74
N GLU A 93 1.51 14.77 -1.21
CA GLU A 93 2.35 15.69 -0.43
C GLU A 93 1.54 16.70 0.37
N ILE A 94 2.15 17.30 1.39
CA ILE A 94 1.51 18.31 2.23
C ILE A 94 1.03 19.47 1.35
N GLY A 95 -0.29 19.73 1.38
CA GLY A 95 -0.91 20.81 0.62
C GLY A 95 -1.06 20.54 -0.89
N GLU A 96 -0.83 19.31 -1.38
CA GLU A 96 -1.01 18.98 -2.80
C GLU A 96 -2.50 18.97 -3.21
N ASP A 97 -3.36 18.60 -2.28
CA ASP A 97 -4.82 18.50 -2.40
C ASP A 97 -5.47 18.76 -1.03
N LYS A 98 -6.62 19.47 -1.01
CA LYS A 98 -7.25 19.91 0.25
C LYS A 98 -7.83 18.76 1.08
N ASP A 99 -8.34 17.73 0.41
CA ASP A 99 -9.07 16.64 1.04
C ASP A 99 -8.21 15.39 1.19
N LEU A 100 -7.24 15.19 0.29
CA LEU A 100 -6.41 13.98 0.22
C LEU A 100 -5.02 14.14 0.83
N SER A 101 -4.57 15.38 1.09
CA SER A 101 -3.26 15.66 1.72
C SER A 101 -3.35 15.77 3.24
N VAL A 102 -4.14 14.88 3.86
CA VAL A 102 -4.43 14.88 5.30
C VAL A 102 -4.07 13.53 5.91
N MET A 103 -3.73 13.54 7.20
CA MET A 103 -3.46 12.31 7.96
C MET A 103 -4.64 11.33 7.84
N THR A 104 -4.32 10.07 7.56
CA THR A 104 -5.32 9.06 7.25
C THR A 104 -5.04 7.73 7.93
N ASN A 105 -6.12 7.02 8.26
CA ASN A 105 -6.07 5.79 9.05
C ASN A 105 -6.43 4.58 8.19
N VAL A 106 -5.73 3.47 8.43
CA VAL A 106 -5.95 2.18 7.79
C VAL A 106 -6.19 1.13 8.86
N GLU A 107 -7.30 0.40 8.74
CA GLU A 107 -7.71 -0.61 9.72
C GLU A 107 -7.21 -1.99 9.27
N LEU A 108 -6.16 -2.51 9.92
CA LEU A 108 -5.56 -3.79 9.52
C LEU A 108 -6.53 -4.97 9.70
N LYS A 109 -7.50 -4.85 10.62
CA LYS A 109 -8.56 -5.86 10.82
C LYS A 109 -9.49 -5.96 9.61
N ASN A 110 -9.77 -4.84 8.95
CA ASN A 110 -10.61 -4.82 7.76
C ASN A 110 -9.80 -5.16 6.51
N LEU A 111 -8.49 -4.93 6.51
CA LEU A 111 -7.60 -5.42 5.44
C LEU A 111 -7.47 -6.94 5.45
N PHE A 112 -7.51 -7.58 6.62
CA PHE A 112 -7.37 -9.03 6.77
C PHE A 112 -8.49 -9.64 7.64
N PRO A 113 -9.76 -9.57 7.23
CA PRO A 113 -10.91 -10.00 8.05
C PRO A 113 -10.86 -11.48 8.43
N ASP A 114 -10.37 -12.34 7.52
CA ASP A 114 -10.35 -13.78 7.70
C ASP A 114 -9.12 -14.29 8.46
N LYS A 115 -8.17 -13.40 8.76
CA LYS A 115 -6.92 -13.75 9.43
C LYS A 115 -6.84 -13.05 10.79
N LYS A 116 -6.59 -13.82 11.84
CA LYS A 116 -6.33 -13.23 13.16
C LYS A 116 -4.88 -12.77 13.22
N ILE A 117 -4.69 -11.47 13.37
CA ILE A 117 -3.38 -10.83 13.56
C ILE A 117 -2.90 -11.09 15.00
N ASN A 118 -1.72 -11.68 15.15
CA ASN A 118 -1.08 -11.91 16.45
C ASN A 118 -0.15 -10.77 16.82
N LYS A 119 0.71 -10.34 15.89
CA LYS A 119 1.70 -9.30 16.10
C LYS A 119 1.86 -8.46 14.84
N VAL A 120 2.01 -7.16 15.02
CA VAL A 120 2.39 -6.21 13.98
C VAL A 120 3.66 -5.53 14.45
N THR A 121 4.72 -5.59 13.65
CA THR A 121 6.00 -4.95 13.97
C THR A 121 6.32 -3.95 12.87
N GLU A 122 6.52 -2.69 13.23
CA GLU A 122 6.96 -1.68 12.28
C GLU A 122 8.46 -1.78 12.04
N MET A 123 8.86 -1.75 10.77
CA MET A 123 10.24 -1.96 10.33
C MET A 123 10.77 -0.74 9.58
N SER A 124 12.07 -0.74 9.32
CA SER A 124 12.70 0.11 8.31
C SER A 124 12.10 -0.15 6.92
N LEU A 125 12.32 0.76 5.97
CA LEU A 125 11.81 0.63 4.60
C LEU A 125 12.27 -0.67 3.90
N SER A 126 13.52 -1.07 4.18
CA SER A 126 14.12 -2.34 3.71
C SER A 126 13.71 -3.56 4.53
N ALA A 127 12.88 -3.38 5.56
CA ALA A 127 12.40 -4.44 6.46
C ALA A 127 13.51 -5.21 7.21
N ASN A 128 14.68 -4.61 7.41
CA ASN A 128 15.84 -5.26 8.03
C ASN A 128 16.09 -4.87 9.50
N GLN A 129 15.43 -3.83 10.00
CA GLN A 129 15.61 -3.29 11.35
C GLN A 129 14.26 -2.86 11.91
N GLU A 130 14.04 -3.09 13.20
CA GLU A 130 12.85 -2.58 13.86
C GLU A 130 12.89 -1.04 13.90
N ARG A 131 11.72 -0.43 13.67
CA ARG A 131 11.58 1.02 13.60
C ARG A 131 12.00 1.71 14.90
N GLU A 132 11.60 1.14 16.03
CA GLU A 132 11.91 1.67 17.36
C GLU A 132 13.42 1.71 17.64
N GLU A 133 14.15 0.68 17.21
CA GLU A 133 15.61 0.65 17.35
C GLU A 133 16.30 1.69 16.48
N MET A 134 15.79 1.92 15.26
CA MET A 134 16.31 2.93 14.36
C MET A 134 16.13 4.34 14.92
N GLU A 135 14.96 4.67 15.48
CA GLU A 135 14.72 5.99 16.11
C GLU A 135 15.65 6.23 17.29
N LYS A 136 15.91 5.22 18.13
CA LYS A 136 16.86 5.34 19.25
C LYS A 136 18.28 5.66 18.79
N LYS A 137 18.64 5.29 17.56
CA LYS A 137 19.98 5.51 16.97
C LYS A 137 20.03 6.75 16.07
N ARG A 138 18.95 7.50 15.94
CA ARG A 138 18.87 8.66 15.04
C ARG A 138 19.77 9.78 15.54
N LEU A 139 20.67 10.24 14.66
CA LEU A 139 21.57 11.34 14.96
C LEU A 139 20.81 12.67 14.97
N VAL A 140 21.06 13.48 16.00
CA VAL A 140 20.51 14.84 16.13
C VAL A 140 21.52 15.82 15.57
N TRP A 141 21.27 16.32 14.37
CA TRP A 141 22.11 17.30 13.70
C TRP A 141 21.65 18.72 14.04
N LYS A 142 22.61 19.60 14.32
CA LYS A 142 22.36 21.05 14.35
C LYS A 142 22.60 21.58 12.96
N VAL A 143 21.55 22.10 12.33
CA VAL A 143 21.61 22.62 10.97
C VAL A 143 21.62 24.14 11.02
N GLU A 144 22.56 24.76 10.31
CA GLU A 144 22.62 26.22 10.24
C GLU A 144 21.37 26.78 9.55
N GLY A 145 20.71 27.76 10.18
CA GLY A 145 19.44 28.31 9.69
C GLY A 145 18.19 27.54 10.12
N SER A 146 18.30 26.44 10.88
CA SER A 146 17.15 25.91 11.61
C SER A 146 16.86 26.87 12.76
N ASN A 147 15.85 27.73 12.64
CA ASN A 147 15.23 28.29 13.84
C ASN A 147 14.88 27.09 14.73
N ASN A 148 15.15 27.14 16.03
CA ASN A 148 14.97 26.04 16.99
C ASN A 148 13.51 25.54 17.13
N GLU A 149 12.64 25.83 16.17
CA GLU A 149 11.47 25.02 15.89
C GLU A 149 11.99 23.70 15.31
N GLU A 150 12.11 22.69 16.18
CA GLU A 150 12.11 21.30 15.73
C GLU A 150 11.01 21.20 14.68
N THR A 151 11.39 20.99 13.42
CA THR A 151 10.43 20.63 12.39
C THR A 151 9.91 19.27 12.82
N ASN A 152 8.87 19.29 13.65
CA ASN A 152 8.10 18.14 14.05
C ASN A 152 7.47 17.64 12.75
N VAL A 153 8.23 16.81 12.02
CA VAL A 153 7.76 16.11 10.85
C VAL A 153 6.59 15.29 11.37
N LEU A 154 5.37 15.78 11.11
CA LEU A 154 4.15 15.10 11.49
C LEU A 154 4.22 13.72 10.86
N ARG A 155 4.30 12.70 11.70
CA ARG A 155 4.40 11.30 11.31
C ARG A 155 3.27 10.54 12.00
N GLY A 156 2.78 9.47 11.36
CA GLY A 156 1.78 8.61 11.98
C GLY A 156 2.25 8.06 13.33
N GLY A 157 1.32 7.93 14.27
CA GLY A 157 1.60 7.37 15.58
C GLY A 157 2.03 5.91 15.55
N PRO A 158 2.54 5.38 16.68
CA PRO A 158 2.77 3.95 16.85
C PRO A 158 1.46 3.18 16.67
N VAL A 159 1.53 1.98 16.10
CA VAL A 159 0.34 1.15 15.87
C VAL A 159 -0.18 0.65 17.22
N ASP A 160 -1.44 0.97 17.52
CA ASP A 160 -2.11 0.44 18.72
C ASP A 160 -2.32 -1.08 18.57
N PRO A 161 -1.80 -1.92 19.48
CA PRO A 161 -1.85 -3.37 19.37
C PRO A 161 -3.27 -3.94 19.50
N THR A 162 -4.21 -3.17 20.07
CA THR A 162 -5.61 -3.59 20.25
C THR A 162 -6.50 -3.13 19.11
N LYS A 163 -6.32 -1.89 18.65
CA LYS A 163 -7.11 -1.32 17.55
C LYS A 163 -6.61 -1.81 16.19
N LEU A 164 -5.30 -2.04 16.06
CA LEU A 164 -4.61 -2.41 14.81
C LEU A 164 -4.89 -1.40 13.69
N VAL A 165 -4.78 -0.12 14.05
CA VAL A 165 -4.98 1.02 13.14
C VAL A 165 -3.62 1.63 12.85
N VAL A 166 -3.34 1.82 11.56
CA VAL A 166 -2.12 2.47 11.08
C VAL A 166 -2.47 3.87 10.63
N GLU A 167 -1.80 4.87 11.19
CA GLU A 167 -1.90 6.25 10.76
C GLU A 167 -0.78 6.54 9.75
N LEU A 168 -1.09 7.23 8.65
CA LEU A 168 -0.10 7.70 7.68
C LEU A 168 -0.27 9.20 7.46
N THR A 169 0.85 9.92 7.48
CA THR A 169 0.88 11.34 7.09
C THR A 169 1.26 11.50 5.62
N PRO A 170 1.04 12.69 5.02
CA PRO A 170 1.45 12.96 3.65
C PRO A 170 2.89 12.54 3.35
N MET A 171 3.09 11.89 2.20
CA MET A 171 4.34 11.27 1.73
C MET A 171 4.95 10.19 2.61
N GLU A 172 4.25 9.71 3.64
CA GLU A 172 4.76 8.64 4.49
C GLU A 172 4.64 7.26 3.82
N ILE A 173 5.70 6.46 3.92
CA ILE A 173 5.67 5.03 3.61
C ILE A 173 5.98 4.27 4.89
N ARG A 174 5.03 3.46 5.35
CA ARG A 174 5.20 2.61 6.54
C ARG A 174 5.32 1.15 6.15
N THR A 175 6.28 0.47 6.75
CA THR A 175 6.62 -0.93 6.48
C THR A 175 6.35 -1.77 7.71
N PHE A 176 5.60 -2.86 7.53
CA PHE A 176 5.19 -3.73 8.62
C PHE A 176 5.49 -5.19 8.30
N ILE A 177 5.90 -5.92 9.34
CA ILE A 177 5.87 -7.38 9.35
C ILE A 177 4.68 -7.79 10.22
N ILE A 178 3.76 -8.55 9.63
CA ILE A 178 2.54 -9.03 10.26
C ILE A 178 2.66 -10.54 10.47
N GLU A 179 2.42 -10.95 11.72
CA GLU A 179 2.34 -12.35 12.11
C GLU A 179 0.87 -12.71 12.29
N PHE A 180 0.38 -13.66 11.51
CA PHE A 180 -0.98 -14.19 11.64
C PHE A 180 -0.98 -15.43 12.53
N SER A 181 -2.08 -15.67 13.24
CA SER A 181 -2.29 -16.96 13.89
C SER A 181 -2.55 -18.02 12.82
N TYR A 182 -1.78 -19.10 12.83
CA TYR A 182 -2.14 -20.30 12.09
C TYR A 182 -3.46 -20.85 12.65
N LYS A 183 -4.58 -20.56 11.97
CA LYS A 183 -5.76 -21.39 12.10
C LYS A 183 -5.56 -22.57 11.17
N TRP A 184 -5.27 -23.73 11.74
CA TRP A 184 -5.52 -25.00 11.08
C TRP A 184 -7.03 -25.06 10.78
N SER A 185 -7.41 -24.76 9.54
CA SER A 185 -8.76 -25.05 9.07
C SER A 185 -8.73 -26.42 8.40
N THR A 186 -8.98 -27.49 9.17
CA THR A 186 -9.64 -28.66 8.57
C THR A 186 -11.00 -28.18 8.10
N THR A 187 -11.14 -27.91 6.81
CA THR A 187 -12.45 -28.03 6.16
C THR A 187 -12.20 -28.57 4.77
N ALA A 188 -12.15 -29.90 4.69
CA ALA A 188 -12.52 -30.60 3.49
C ALA A 188 -13.97 -30.23 3.18
N ARG A 189 -14.20 -29.60 2.03
CA ARG A 189 -15.39 -29.74 1.20
C ARG A 189 -14.97 -29.63 -0.25
#